data_AF-A0A8J7DKR1-F1
#
_entry.id   AF-A0A8J7DKR1-F1
#
_cell.length_a   1.000
_cell.length_b   1.000
_cell.length_c   1.000
_cell.angle_alpha   90.00
_cell.angle_beta   90.00
_cell.angle_gamma   90.00
#
_symmetry.space_group_name_H-M   'P 1'
#
loop_
_entity.id
_entity.type
_entity.pdbx_description
1 polymer ?
#
loop_
_entity_poly.entity_id
_entity_poly.type
_entity_poly.pdbx_seq_one_letter_code
_entity_poly.pdbx_strand_id
1 'polypeptide(L)'
;MHIFTLSSRYTFYFSTTFLYRIYISDRSNGVKEYIVWQVLDQKLAWFYLEQGEYLELATDSNGILRSLVFPGLWLGVTELLAGNMQSVLTILQSGLQSPEHTAFVQKLASE
;
A
#
# COMPACT_ATOMS: atom_id res chain seq x y z
N MET A 1 21.44 -11.97 18.68
CA MET A 1 21.05 -10.60 18.28
C MET A 1 22.28 -9.93 17.71
N HIS A 2 22.39 -9.80 16.39
CA HIS A 2 23.57 -9.21 15.75
C HIS A 2 23.17 -7.88 15.12
N ILE A 3 23.87 -6.82 15.51
CA ILE A 3 23.67 -5.46 15.02
C ILE A 3 24.74 -5.24 13.95
N PHE A 4 24.32 -4.90 12.73
CA PHE A 4 25.24 -4.44 11.68
C PHE A 4 24.84 -3.03 11.26
N THR A 5 25.80 -2.11 11.38
CA THR A 5 25.65 -0.71 10.99
C THR A 5 26.27 -0.50 9.62
N LEU A 6 25.45 -0.30 8.58
CA LEU A 6 25.94 0.09 7.25
C LEU A 6 25.68 1.59 7.03
N SER A 7 26.62 2.39 7.55
CA SER A 7 26.62 3.86 7.56
C SER A 7 25.53 4.52 8.43
N SER A 8 25.87 5.71 8.95
CA SER A 8 25.17 6.47 10.00
C SER A 8 23.71 6.91 9.71
N ARG A 9 23.06 6.37 8.66
CA ARG A 9 21.69 6.73 8.26
C ARG A 9 20.71 5.57 8.25
N TYR A 10 21.15 4.32 8.42
CA TYR A 10 20.25 3.16 8.36
C TYR A 10 20.69 2.09 9.37
N THR A 11 19.81 1.77 10.34
CA THR A 11 20.01 0.67 11.29
C THR A 11 19.02 -0.44 10.96
N PHE A 12 19.52 -1.64 10.67
CA PHE A 12 18.74 -2.79 10.26
C PHE A 12 18.51 -3.72 11.47
N TYR A 13 17.26 -4.10 11.73
CA TYR A 13 16.92 -5.09 12.76
C TYR A 13 16.52 -6.41 12.10
N PHE A 14 17.37 -7.42 12.23
CA PHE A 14 17.08 -8.80 11.82
C PHE A 14 16.54 -9.58 13.02
N SER A 15 15.25 -9.94 12.99
CA SER A 15 14.69 -10.99 13.84
C SER A 15 13.81 -11.88 12.97
N THR A 16 13.99 -13.20 13.10
CA THR A 16 13.49 -14.29 12.25
C THR A 16 11.96 -14.49 12.24
N THR A 17 11.16 -13.47 12.55
CA THR A 17 9.69 -13.62 12.66
C THR A 17 8.88 -12.49 12.02
N PHE A 18 9.46 -11.48 11.37
CA PHE A 18 8.65 -10.42 10.75
C PHE A 18 9.20 -9.98 9.38
N LEU A 19 8.41 -10.26 8.34
CA LEU A 19 8.65 -9.84 6.97
C LEU A 19 8.63 -8.31 6.84
N TYR A 20 9.66 -7.79 6.17
CA TYR A 20 9.79 -6.52 5.45
C TYR A 20 8.81 -5.40 5.82
N ARG A 21 9.09 -4.70 6.92
CA ARG A 21 8.43 -3.43 7.24
C ARG A 21 9.25 -2.28 6.68
N ILE A 22 8.72 -1.59 5.67
CA ILE A 22 9.21 -0.26 5.27
C ILE A 22 8.81 0.69 6.41
N TYR A 23 9.71 0.93 7.36
CA TYR A 23 9.50 1.94 8.40
C TYR A 23 9.73 3.31 7.77
N ILE A 24 8.65 4.01 7.44
CA ILE A 24 8.72 5.42 7.05
C ILE A 24 8.83 6.23 8.35
N SER A 25 10.08 6.43 8.77
CA SER A 25 10.41 7.26 9.90
C SER A 25 10.32 8.73 9.48
N ASP A 26 9.15 9.33 9.61
CA ASP A 26 9.06 10.74 9.97
C ASP A 26 7.70 11.02 10.60
N ARG A 27 7.73 11.28 11.92
CA ARG A 27 6.56 11.72 12.72
C ARG A 27 6.00 13.08 12.26
N SER A 28 6.64 13.73 11.30
CA SER A 28 6.30 15.04 10.75
C SER A 28 5.42 14.96 9.49
N ASN A 29 5.54 13.91 8.67
CA ASN A 29 4.81 13.75 7.41
C ASN A 29 4.17 12.36 7.30
N GLY A 30 3.32 12.02 8.27
CA GLY A 30 2.68 10.71 8.38
C GLY A 30 2.15 10.20 7.02
N VAL A 31 2.71 9.09 6.55
CA VAL A 31 2.28 8.48 5.30
C VAL A 31 0.87 7.94 5.51
N LYS A 32 -0.05 8.48 4.71
CA LYS A 32 -1.47 8.19 4.82
C LYS A 32 -1.79 6.73 4.52
N GLU A 33 -1.01 6.08 3.65
CA GLU A 33 -1.18 4.68 3.26
C GLU A 33 0.15 4.02 2.85
N TYR A 34 0.35 2.73 3.18
CA TYR A 34 1.48 1.93 2.70
C TYR A 34 1.09 0.49 2.40
N ILE A 35 1.87 -0.18 1.54
CA ILE A 35 1.65 -1.57 1.12
C ILE A 35 2.83 -2.43 1.58
N VAL A 36 2.53 -3.61 2.11
CA VAL A 36 3.49 -4.65 2.48
C VAL A 36 3.28 -5.83 1.56
N TRP A 37 4.32 -6.13 0.76
CA TRP A 37 4.35 -7.33 -0.06
C TRP A 37 5.16 -8.41 0.65
N GLN A 38 4.48 -9.47 1.05
CA GLN A 38 5.07 -10.68 1.60
C GLN A 38 5.28 -11.72 0.49
N VAL A 39 6.43 -11.65 -0.20
CA VAL A 39 6.71 -12.49 -1.38
C VAL A 39 6.67 -13.98 -1.04
N LEU A 40 7.23 -14.37 0.12
CA LEU A 40 7.29 -15.77 0.55
C LEU A 40 5.92 -16.32 0.94
N ASP A 41 5.10 -15.51 1.61
CA ASP A 41 3.78 -15.92 2.08
C ASP A 41 2.67 -15.69 1.04
N GLN A 42 3.02 -15.17 -0.15
CA GLN A 42 2.09 -14.73 -1.19
C GLN A 42 0.95 -13.88 -0.60
N LYS A 43 1.31 -12.88 0.20
CA LYS A 43 0.34 -11.98 0.82
C LYS A 43 0.66 -10.55 0.48
N LEU A 44 -0.40 -9.79 0.22
CA LEU A 44 -0.36 -8.35 0.06
C LEU A 44 -1.25 -7.75 1.13
N ALA A 45 -0.66 -6.95 2.01
CA ALA A 45 -1.40 -6.22 3.03
C ALA A 45 -1.23 -4.72 2.76
N TRP A 46 -2.31 -3.98 2.81
CA TRP A 46 -2.31 -2.53 2.62
C TRP A 46 -2.81 -1.90 3.90
N PHE A 47 -2.10 -0.90 4.41
CA PHE A 47 -2.44 -0.20 5.63
C PHE A 47 -2.74 1.26 5.36
N TYR A 48 -3.72 1.81 6.06
CA TYR A 48 -4.05 3.24 6.05
C TYR A 48 -3.90 3.82 7.46
N LEU A 49 -3.56 5.09 7.55
CA LEU A 49 -3.39 5.82 8.80
C LEU A 49 -4.73 6.43 9.22
N GLU A 50 -5.28 5.94 10.33
CA GLU A 50 -6.50 6.46 10.95
C GLU A 50 -6.21 6.81 12.41
N GLN A 51 -6.44 8.08 12.79
CA GLN A 51 -6.25 8.57 14.17
C GLN A 51 -4.86 8.28 14.77
N GLY A 52 -3.83 8.15 13.93
CA GLY A 52 -2.45 7.86 14.36
C GLY A 52 -2.11 6.37 14.44
N GLU A 53 -3.06 5.49 14.12
CA GLU A 53 -2.86 4.04 14.04
C GLU A 53 -2.94 3.55 12.59
N TYR A 54 -2.16 2.53 12.27
CA TYR A 54 -2.18 1.89 10.96
C TYR A 54 -3.13 0.71 10.98
N LEU A 55 -4.20 0.80 10.21
CA LEU A 55 -5.23 -0.23 10.07
C LEU A 55 -5.12 -0.91 8.71
N GLU A 56 -5.33 -2.22 8.67
CA GLU A 56 -5.29 -3.00 7.44
C GLU A 56 -6.57 -2.79 6.62
N LEU A 57 -6.41 -2.49 5.33
CA LEU A 57 -7.47 -2.41 4.33
C LEU A 57 -7.93 -3.83 4.01
N ALA A 58 -9.22 -4.08 4.22
CA ALA A 58 -9.85 -5.29 3.76
C ALA A 58 -10.02 -5.28 2.23
N THR A 59 -9.82 -6.44 1.61
CA THR A 59 -10.20 -6.65 0.20
C THR A 59 -11.71 -6.62 0.04
N ASP A 60 -12.18 -6.13 -1.10
CA ASP A 60 -13.58 -6.26 -1.48
C ASP A 60 -13.96 -7.71 -1.87
N SER A 61 -15.23 -7.93 -2.23
CA SER A 61 -15.74 -9.24 -2.66
C SER A 61 -15.06 -9.81 -3.89
N ASN A 62 -14.34 -8.99 -4.66
CA ASN A 62 -13.61 -9.37 -5.86
C ASN A 62 -12.11 -9.56 -5.58
N GLY A 63 -11.67 -9.46 -4.32
CA GLY A 63 -10.25 -9.57 -3.95
C GLY A 63 -9.42 -8.33 -4.34
N ILE A 64 -10.08 -7.17 -4.47
CA ILE A 64 -9.43 -5.91 -4.84
C ILE A 64 -9.27 -5.04 -3.60
N LEU A 65 -8.05 -4.55 -3.37
CA LEU A 65 -7.76 -3.50 -2.40
C LEU A 65 -7.94 -2.13 -3.07
N ARG A 66 -8.62 -1.22 -2.38
CA ARG A 66 -8.92 0.12 -2.88
C ARG A 66 -8.34 1.16 -1.93
N SER A 67 -7.55 2.08 -2.46
CA SER A 67 -7.03 3.22 -1.69
C SER A 67 -8.16 4.13 -1.21
N LEU A 68 -8.05 4.62 0.02
CA LEU A 68 -8.92 5.65 0.60
C LEU A 68 -8.38 7.06 0.29
N VAL A 69 -7.06 7.19 0.19
CA VAL A 69 -6.37 8.47 -0.08
C VAL A 69 -6.40 8.84 -1.56
N PHE A 70 -6.32 7.84 -2.44
CA PHE A 70 -6.35 7.99 -3.89
C PHE A 70 -7.55 7.24 -4.48
N PRO A 71 -8.75 7.84 -4.45
CA PRO A 71 -9.94 7.24 -5.05
C PRO A 71 -9.67 6.85 -6.51
N GLY A 72 -9.88 5.58 -6.84
CA GLY A 72 -9.59 4.99 -8.16
C GLY A 72 -8.28 4.22 -8.26
N LEU A 73 -7.40 4.29 -7.25
CA LEU A 73 -6.25 3.39 -7.14
C LEU A 73 -6.72 2.03 -6.59
N TRP A 74 -6.95 1.10 -7.51
CA TRP A 74 -7.44 -0.26 -7.21
C TRP A 74 -6.38 -1.30 -7.58
N LEU A 75 -6.16 -2.25 -6.69
CA LEU A 75 -5.15 -3.30 -6.84
C LEU A 75 -5.76 -4.68 -6.59
N GLY A 76 -5.77 -5.54 -7.61
CA GLY A 76 -6.17 -6.93 -7.46
C GLY A 76 -5.09 -7.74 -6.75
N VAL A 77 -5.40 -8.29 -5.58
CA VAL A 77 -4.42 -9.03 -4.77
C VAL A 77 -3.93 -10.28 -5.51
N THR A 78 -4.85 -11.07 -6.06
CA THR A 78 -4.53 -12.30 -6.80
C THR A 78 -3.66 -12.01 -8.02
N GLU A 79 -3.99 -10.97 -8.80
CA GLU A 79 -3.25 -10.63 -10.02
C GLU A 79 -1.85 -10.07 -9.72
N LEU A 80 -1.71 -9.29 -8.65
CA LEU A 80 -0.41 -8.81 -8.18
C LEU A 80 0.49 -9.97 -7.73
N LEU A 81 -0.06 -10.90 -6.95
CA LEU A 81 0.68 -12.08 -6.48
C LEU A 81 1.04 -13.03 -7.61
N ALA A 82 0.17 -13.17 -8.62
CA ALA A 82 0.44 -13.93 -9.83
C ALA A 82 1.44 -13.22 -10.79
N GLY A 83 1.82 -11.98 -10.51
CA GLY A 83 2.68 -11.18 -11.39
C GLY A 83 1.99 -10.77 -12.70
N ASN A 84 0.66 -10.88 -12.78
CA ASN A 84 -0.11 -10.55 -13.97
C ASN A 84 -0.37 -9.04 -14.08
N MET A 85 0.68 -8.31 -14.47
CA MET A 85 0.64 -6.85 -14.55
C MET A 85 -0.41 -6.33 -15.52
N GLN A 86 -0.75 -7.10 -16.56
CA GLN A 86 -1.78 -6.69 -17.52
C GLN A 86 -3.16 -6.61 -16.84
N SER A 87 -3.53 -7.62 -16.05
CA SER A 87 -4.78 -7.59 -15.29
C SER A 87 -4.78 -6.51 -14.21
N VAL A 88 -3.65 -6.33 -13.51
CA VAL A 88 -3.52 -5.26 -12.50
C VAL A 88 -3.76 -3.89 -13.13
N LEU A 89 -3.19 -3.64 -14.31
CA LEU A 89 -3.42 -2.40 -15.05
C LEU A 89 -4.87 -2.25 -15.50
N THR A 90 -5.54 -3.32 -15.92
CA THR A 90 -6.97 -3.29 -16.27
C THR A 90 -7.86 -2.93 -15.06
N ILE A 91 -7.56 -3.49 -13.89
CA ILE A 91 -8.27 -3.17 -12.64
C ILE A 91 -8.03 -1.71 -12.27
N LEU A 92 -6.78 -1.24 -12.36
CA LEU A 92 -6.43 0.14 -12.12
C LEU A 92 -7.16 1.10 -13.07
N GLN A 93 -7.20 0.79 -14.36
CA GLN A 93 -7.92 1.60 -15.35
C GLN A 93 -9.41 1.69 -15.03
N SER A 94 -10.01 0.59 -14.56
CA SER A 94 -11.42 0.57 -14.14
C SER A 94 -11.65 1.49 -12.93
N GLY A 95 -10.71 1.53 -11.99
CA GLY A 95 -10.74 2.47 -10.86
C GLY A 95 -10.55 3.93 -11.28
N LEU A 96 -9.65 4.22 -12.23
CA LEU A 96 -9.46 5.58 -12.76
C LEU A 96 -10.65 6.09 -13.56
N GLN A 97 -11.43 5.19 -14.17
CA GLN A 97 -12.67 5.54 -14.86
C GLN A 97 -13.87 5.66 -13.91
N SER A 98 -13.68 5.40 -12.62
CA SER A 98 -14.76 5.39 -11.67
C SER A 98 -15.25 6.81 -11.31
N PRO A 99 -16.52 6.95 -10.90
CA PRO A 99 -17.06 8.24 -10.45
C PRO A 99 -16.27 8.84 -9.28
N GLU A 100 -15.72 8.01 -8.40
CA GLU A 100 -14.93 8.44 -7.23
C GLU A 100 -13.63 9.13 -7.66
N HIS A 101 -12.92 8.57 -8.64
CA HIS A 101 -11.74 9.21 -9.21
C HIS A 101 -12.09 10.52 -9.92
N THR A 102 -13.20 10.54 -10.67
CA THR A 102 -13.66 11.76 -11.35
C THR A 102 -13.94 12.88 -10.35
N ALA A 103 -14.62 12.58 -9.24
CA ALA A 103 -14.88 13.53 -8.17
C ALA A 103 -13.58 14.00 -7.49
N PHE A 104 -12.61 13.10 -7.31
CA PHE A 104 -11.30 13.43 -6.75
C PHE A 104 -10.51 14.40 -7.64
N VAL A 105 -10.47 14.16 -8.95
CA VAL A 105 -9.80 15.06 -9.92
C VAL A 105 -10.48 16.43 -9.96
N GLN A 106 -11.81 16.47 -9.93
CA GLN A 106 -12.56 17.74 -9.87
C GLN A 106 -12.23 18.54 -8.61
N LYS A 107 -12.12 17.87 -7.45
CA LYS A 107 -11.72 18.51 -6.20
C LYS A 107 -10.32 19.12 -6.30
N LEU A 108 -9.35 18.38 -6.84
CA LEU A 108 -7.97 18.87 -7.01
C LEU A 108 -7.87 20.03 -8.00
N ALA A 109 -8.72 20.07 -9.03
CA ALA A 109 -8.75 21.17 -9.99
C ALA A 109 -9.40 22.46 -9.43
N SER A 110 -10.08 22.37 -8.27
CA SER A 110 -10.75 23.49 -7.61
C SER A 110 -9.98 24.07 -6.42
N GLU A 111 -8.82 23.52 -6.08
CA GLU A 111 -7.85 24.07 -5.12
C GLU A 111 -6.83 24.98 -5.82
#